data_AF-A0A848Y5S5-F1
#
_entry.id   AF-A0A848Y5S5-F1
#
_cell.length_a   1.000
_cell.length_b   1.000
_cell.length_c   1.000
_cell.angle_alpha   90.00
_cell.angle_beta   90.00
_cell.angle_gamma   90.00
#
_symmetry.space_group_name_H-M   'P 1'
#
loop_
_entity.id
_entity.type
_entity.pdbx_description
1 polymer ?
#
loop_
_entity_poly.entity_id
_entity_poly.type
_entity_poly.pdbx_seq_one_letter_code
_entity_poly.pdbx_strand_id
1 'polypeptide(L)'
;MVASRFRFCRALLSLFAAASLVGCVADTDPLPPPDYSALRSEWQVLTAARDSLFRSEASPLLPTDRAAFDGLAYFAYDSTAAFSARVYP
;
A
#
# COMPACT_ATOMS: atom_id res chain seq x y z
N MET A 1 -53.80 33.27 1.27
CA MET A 1 -52.78 32.49 0.52
C MET A 1 -51.37 32.82 1.02
N VAL A 2 -50.92 32.29 2.17
CA VAL A 2 -49.56 32.55 2.70
C VAL A 2 -48.87 31.27 3.22
N ALA A 3 -49.62 30.19 3.47
CA ALA A 3 -49.09 28.96 4.06
C ALA A 3 -48.23 28.08 3.12
N SER A 4 -48.24 28.34 1.80
CA SER A 4 -47.55 27.48 0.81
C SER A 4 -46.07 27.82 0.62
N ARG A 5 -45.64 29.04 0.99
CA ARG A 5 -44.25 29.51 0.82
C ARG A 5 -43.31 29.01 1.91
N PHE A 6 -43.81 28.85 3.15
CA PHE A 6 -43.02 28.35 4.28
C PHE A 6 -42.64 26.87 4.17
N ARG A 7 -43.46 26.05 3.49
CA ARG A 7 -43.18 24.63 3.27
C ARG A 7 -42.05 24.41 2.24
N PHE A 8 -41.94 25.29 1.26
CA PHE A 8 -40.90 25.22 0.22
C PHE A 8 -39.51 25.55 0.77
N CYS A 9 -39.39 26.57 1.62
CA CYS A 9 -38.10 26.92 2.26
C CYS A 9 -37.61 25.82 3.20
N ARG A 10 -38.51 25.13 3.89
CA ARG A 10 -38.16 24.04 4.81
C ARG A 10 -37.70 22.77 4.07
N ALA A 11 -38.29 22.48 2.91
CA ALA A 11 -37.91 21.35 2.05
C ALA A 11 -36.54 21.55 1.36
N LEU A 12 -36.24 22.79 0.94
CA LEU A 12 -34.94 23.13 0.32
C LEU A 12 -33.78 23.09 1.33
N LEU A 13 -34.00 23.51 2.57
CA LEU A 13 -32.98 23.45 3.63
C LEU A 13 -32.57 22.02 3.99
N SER A 14 -33.52 21.08 4.00
CA SER A 14 -33.25 19.66 4.25
C SER A 14 -32.45 18.98 3.13
N LEU A 15 -32.59 19.43 1.87
CA LEU A 15 -31.86 18.87 0.73
C LEU A 15 -30.38 19.28 0.74
N PHE A 16 -30.08 20.52 1.13
CA PHE A 16 -28.70 20.99 1.28
C PHE A 16 -27.97 20.34 2.45
N ALA A 17 -28.67 20.09 3.57
CA ALA A 17 -28.09 19.40 4.72
C ALA A 17 -27.71 17.93 4.39
N ALA A 18 -28.53 17.25 3.59
CA ALA A 18 -28.22 15.89 3.11
C ALA A 18 -27.03 15.88 2.12
N ALA A 19 -26.95 16.86 1.21
CA ALA A 19 -25.84 16.97 0.27
C ALA A 19 -24.49 17.28 0.96
N SER A 20 -24.54 18.00 2.09
CA SER A 20 -23.36 18.33 2.89
C SER A 20 -22.79 17.13 3.66
N LEU A 21 -23.61 16.10 3.93
CA LEU A 21 -23.19 14.86 4.59
C LEU A 21 -22.57 13.84 3.62
N VAL A 22 -22.77 14.00 2.30
CA VAL A 22 -22.17 13.15 1.27
C VAL A 22 -20.76 13.61 0.90
N GLY A 23 -20.39 14.86 1.20
CA GLY A 23 -19.09 15.46 0.89
C GLY A 23 -17.90 15.04 1.76
N CYS A 24 -18.09 14.13 2.72
CA CYS A 24 -17.02 13.59 3.58
C CYS A 24 -16.74 12.10 3.36
N VAL A 25 -17.10 11.54 2.21
CA VAL A 25 -16.49 10.28 1.76
C VAL A 25 -15.10 10.66 1.25
N ALA A 26 -14.14 10.69 2.18
CA ALA A 26 -12.73 10.85 1.84
C ALA A 26 -12.36 9.88 0.70
N ASP A 27 -11.62 10.39 -0.28
CA ASP A 27 -11.04 9.64 -1.42
C ASP A 27 -10.32 8.37 -0.96
N THR A 28 -11.06 7.28 -0.80
CA THR A 28 -10.50 5.94 -0.69
C THR A 28 -10.78 5.21 -1.99
N ASP A 29 -10.23 5.73 -3.10
CA ASP A 29 -10.12 4.93 -4.31
C ASP A 29 -9.48 3.57 -3.95
N PRO A 30 -10.05 2.44 -4.39
CA PRO A 30 -9.42 1.16 -4.15
C PRO A 30 -8.04 1.17 -4.82
N LEU A 31 -7.02 0.73 -4.08
CA LEU A 31 -5.69 0.58 -4.67
C LEU A 31 -5.75 -0.51 -5.74
N PRO A 32 -5.03 -0.35 -6.87
CA PRO A 32 -4.90 -1.43 -7.83
C PRO A 32 -4.26 -2.65 -7.16
N PRO A 33 -4.66 -3.87 -7.54
CA PRO A 33 -4.00 -5.07 -7.06
C PRO A 33 -2.53 -5.09 -7.54
N PRO A 34 -1.61 -5.71 -6.79
CA PRO A 34 -0.23 -5.85 -7.21
C PRO A 34 -0.08 -6.71 -8.46
N ASP A 35 0.92 -6.44 -9.29
CA ASP A 35 1.36 -7.36 -10.34
C ASP A 35 2.20 -8.49 -9.71
N TYR A 36 1.53 -9.58 -9.32
CA TYR A 36 2.17 -10.72 -8.67
C TYR A 36 3.24 -11.42 -9.53
N SER A 37 3.20 -11.24 -10.86
CA SER A 37 4.18 -11.84 -11.77
C SER A 37 5.49 -11.06 -11.74
N ALA A 38 5.39 -9.72 -11.80
CA ALA A 38 6.53 -8.82 -11.64
C ALA A 38 7.18 -8.96 -10.25
N LEU A 39 6.37 -9.03 -9.19
CA LEU A 39 6.84 -9.19 -7.81
C LEU A 39 7.65 -10.48 -7.60
N ARG A 40 7.30 -11.58 -8.28
CA ARG A 40 8.10 -12.82 -8.20
C ARG A 40 9.50 -12.63 -8.78
N SER A 41 9.60 -12.01 -9.96
CA SER A 41 10.90 -11.74 -10.57
C SER A 41 11.73 -10.76 -9.75
N GLU A 42 11.09 -9.71 -9.22
CA GLU A 42 11.75 -8.73 -8.34
C GLU A 42 12.26 -9.39 -7.06
N TRP A 43 11.48 -10.28 -6.45
CA TRP A 43 11.90 -11.05 -5.28
C TRP A 43 13.21 -11.81 -5.57
N GLN A 44 13.27 -12.56 -6.68
CA GLN A 44 14.47 -13.32 -7.06
C GLN A 44 15.69 -12.42 -7.26
N VAL A 45 15.51 -11.27 -7.92
CA VAL A 45 16.57 -10.29 -8.14
C VAL A 45 17.04 -9.70 -6.81
N LEU A 46 16.11 -9.34 -5.92
CA LEU A 46 16.42 -8.78 -4.61
C LEU A 46 17.15 -9.78 -3.70
N THR A 47 16.73 -11.04 -3.68
CA THR A 47 17.42 -12.07 -2.88
C THR A 47 18.85 -12.30 -3.39
N ALA A 48 19.05 -12.37 -4.70
CA ALA A 48 20.37 -12.54 -5.29
C ALA A 48 21.28 -11.32 -5.08
N ALA A 49 20.73 -10.10 -5.25
CA ALA A 49 21.45 -8.86 -4.99
C ALA A 49 21.85 -8.74 -3.52
N ARG A 50 20.93 -9.07 -2.60
CA ARG A 50 21.20 -9.06 -1.16
C ARG A 50 22.29 -10.05 -0.79
N ASP A 51 22.21 -11.30 -1.23
CA ASP A 51 23.27 -12.28 -0.96
C ASP A 51 24.63 -11.84 -1.55
N SER A 52 24.63 -11.15 -2.70
CA SER A 52 25.86 -10.60 -3.28
C SER A 52 26.47 -9.50 -2.40
N LEU A 53 25.65 -8.64 -1.78
CA LEU A 53 26.12 -7.65 -0.81
C LEU A 53 26.80 -8.30 0.39
N PHE A 54 26.24 -9.40 0.91
CA PHE A 54 26.81 -10.12 2.05
C PHE A 54 28.13 -10.83 1.72
N ARG A 55 28.39 -11.14 0.44
CA ARG A 55 29.69 -11.65 -0.04
C ARG A 55 30.72 -10.55 -0.29
N SER A 56 30.29 -9.31 -0.54
CA SER A 56 31.17 -8.20 -0.88
C SER A 56 32.02 -7.73 0.31
N GLU A 57 33.11 -6.99 0.06
CA GLU A 57 33.95 -6.36 1.10
C GLU A 57 33.21 -5.34 1.99
N ALA A 58 32.12 -4.75 1.48
CA ALA A 58 31.28 -3.84 2.24
C ALA A 58 30.33 -4.54 3.23
N SER A 59 30.28 -5.89 3.21
CA SER A 59 29.47 -6.68 4.13
C SER A 59 29.85 -6.43 5.60
N PRO A 60 28.86 -6.35 6.52
CA PRO A 60 29.11 -6.25 7.95
C PRO A 60 29.61 -7.58 8.57
N LEU A 61 29.64 -8.68 7.81
CA LEU A 61 30.17 -9.96 8.28
C LEU A 61 31.67 -9.88 8.56
N LEU A 62 32.15 -10.60 9.57
CA LEU A 62 33.59 -10.77 9.76
C LEU A 62 34.20 -11.47 8.52
N PRO A 63 35.49 -11.25 8.20
CA PRO A 63 36.12 -11.91 7.06
C PRO A 63 35.99 -13.44 7.08
N THR A 64 36.09 -14.06 8.26
CA THR A 64 35.91 -15.52 8.44
C THR A 64 34.50 -15.97 8.12
N ASP A 65 33.49 -15.22 8.59
CA ASP A 65 32.07 -15.58 8.39
C ASP A 65 31.65 -15.35 6.94
N ARG A 66 32.20 -14.30 6.31
CA ARG A 66 32.00 -13.99 4.89
C ARG A 66 32.59 -15.07 3.99
N ALA A 67 33.77 -15.59 4.32
CA ALA A 67 34.38 -16.71 3.61
C ALA A 67 33.55 -18.00 3.73
N ALA A 68 32.80 -18.16 4.84
CA ALA A 68 31.90 -19.29 5.07
C ALA A 68 30.43 -19.01 4.67
N PHE A 69 30.12 -17.85 4.07
CA PHE A 69 28.75 -17.44 3.80
C PHE A 69 28.15 -18.17 2.60
N ASP A 70 27.10 -18.96 2.86
CA ASP A 70 26.40 -19.77 1.85
C ASP A 70 25.07 -19.17 1.36
N GLY A 71 24.74 -17.95 1.80
CA GLY A 71 23.46 -17.30 1.50
C GLY A 71 22.62 -17.07 2.75
N LEU A 72 21.71 -16.10 2.68
CA LEU A 72 20.76 -15.86 3.76
C LEU A 72 19.63 -16.90 3.74
N ALA A 73 19.01 -17.14 4.88
CA ALA A 73 17.74 -17.85 4.94
C ALA A 73 16.61 -16.93 4.46
N TYR A 74 15.87 -17.37 3.45
CA TYR A 74 14.71 -16.67 2.90
C TYR A 74 13.44 -17.48 3.13
N PHE A 75 12.32 -16.81 3.37
CA PHE A 75 11.02 -17.43 3.18
C PHE A 75 10.81 -17.72 1.69
N ALA A 76 10.06 -18.77 1.39
CA ALA A 76 9.59 -19.01 0.03
C ALA A 76 8.73 -17.82 -0.43
N TYR A 77 8.78 -17.50 -1.73
CA TYR A 77 7.91 -16.45 -2.28
C TYR A 77 6.45 -16.83 -2.06
N ASP A 78 5.71 -15.94 -1.39
CA ASP A 78 4.29 -16.08 -1.11
C ASP A 78 3.57 -14.81 -1.59
N SER A 79 2.81 -14.93 -2.67
CA SER A 79 2.05 -13.81 -3.22
C SER A 79 0.89 -13.39 -2.31
N THR A 80 0.45 -14.23 -1.38
CA THR A 80 -0.62 -13.87 -0.43
C THR A 80 -0.15 -12.88 0.63
N ALA A 81 1.16 -12.78 0.84
CA ALA A 81 1.78 -11.77 1.69
C ALA A 81 1.99 -10.42 0.98
N ALA A 82 1.75 -10.33 -0.34
CA ALA A 82 1.85 -9.08 -1.10
C ALA A 82 0.51 -8.36 -1.11
N PHE A 83 0.49 -7.10 -0.64
CA PHE A 83 -0.71 -6.26 -0.61
C PHE A 83 -0.36 -4.81 -0.94
N SER A 84 -1.31 -4.11 -1.55
CA SER A 84 -1.18 -2.68 -1.84
C SER A 84 -1.40 -1.88 -0.55
N ALA A 85 -0.52 -0.91 -0.27
CA ALA A 85 -0.61 -0.04 0.91
C ALA A 85 -0.51 1.43 0.52
N ARG A 86 -1.26 2.31 1.22
CA ARG A 86 -1.10 3.77 1.10
C ARG A 86 0.01 4.24 2.03
N VAL A 87 0.95 5.02 1.49
CA VAL A 87 2.02 5.65 2.27
C VAL A 87 1.60 7.10 2.54
N TYR A 88 1.56 7.49 3.81
CA TYR A 88 1.35 8.87 4.23
C TYR A 88 2.70 9.46 4.67
N PRO A 89 3.07 10.66 4.19
CA PRO A 89 4.32 11.32 4.58
C PRO A 89 4.29 11.82 6.02
#